data_AF-A0A531KNC3-F1
#
_entry.id   AF-A0A531KNC3-F1
#
_cell.length_a   1.000
_cell.length_b   1.000
_cell.length_c   1.000
_cell.angle_alpha   90.00
_cell.angle_beta   90.00
_cell.angle_gamma   90.00
#
_symmetry.space_group_name_H-M   'P 1'
#
loop_
_entity.id
_entity.type
_entity.pdbx_description
1 polymer ?
#
loop_
_entity_poly.entity_id
_entity_poly.type
_entity_poly.pdbx_seq_one_letter_code
_entity_poly.pdbx_strand_id
1 'polypeptide(L)'
;LTRQQARAPGSVPAIHHFDEGQALIIMEYLSPHIILRRALIEGRQLPNIARDIGLFMARTLFRGSDLHMATRDRKADLALFADNVELCDITENLVFSDPYFDARMNRHTSPQLDSIVAELRADRDLKVEAQRLKHIFAANAETLLHGDLHSGSIMVTETETRMIDPEFAFYGPIAFDVGMLLANFWMAFFSQRGHEQNGKRDAMRGYLLDVTVETWSVFRSEFSHLW
;
A
#
# COMPACT_ATOMS: atom_id res chain seq x y z
N LEU A 1 13.50 3.09 1.06
CA LEU A 1 13.62 3.28 2.54
C LEU A 1 14.25 4.61 2.97
N THR A 2 15.48 4.97 2.54
CA THR A 2 16.14 6.22 3.00
C THR A 2 15.35 7.51 2.69
N ARG A 3 14.74 7.62 1.50
CA ARG A 3 13.84 8.73 1.14
C ARG A 3 12.62 8.80 2.04
N GLN A 4 12.00 7.66 2.36
CA GLN A 4 10.84 7.59 3.25
C GLN A 4 11.22 7.97 4.69
N GLN A 5 12.37 7.51 5.20
CA GLN A 5 12.86 7.90 6.53
C GLN A 5 13.10 9.40 6.64
N ALA A 6 13.68 10.03 5.61
CA ALA A 6 13.89 11.48 5.61
C ALA A 6 12.55 12.25 5.61
N ARG A 7 11.54 11.73 4.91
CA ARG A 7 10.22 12.37 4.78
C ARG A 7 9.30 12.10 5.97
N ALA A 8 9.41 10.94 6.61
CA ALA A 8 8.61 10.55 7.77
C ALA A 8 9.50 9.83 8.81
N PRO A 9 10.31 10.58 9.58
CA PRO A 9 11.26 9.97 10.52
C PRO A 9 10.60 9.04 11.53
N GLY A 10 11.17 7.85 11.70
CA GLY A 10 10.74 6.84 12.69
C GLY A 10 9.61 5.93 12.21
N SER A 11 9.15 6.10 10.97
CA SER A 11 8.07 5.30 10.39
C SER A 11 8.54 4.07 9.61
N VAL A 12 9.83 3.96 9.31
CA VAL A 12 10.44 2.86 8.53
C VAL A 12 11.71 2.37 9.23
N PRO A 13 12.18 1.12 9.03
CA PRO A 13 13.42 0.65 9.64
C PRO A 13 14.63 1.48 9.20
N ALA A 14 15.56 1.72 10.12
CA ALA A 14 16.81 2.39 9.78
C ALA A 14 17.66 1.53 8.83
N ILE A 15 18.22 2.13 7.79
CA ILE A 15 19.18 1.45 6.91
C ILE A 15 20.60 1.62 7.47
N HIS A 16 21.30 0.52 7.67
CA HIS A 16 22.68 0.49 8.13
C HIS A 16 23.68 0.32 6.98
N HIS A 17 23.31 -0.44 5.94
CA HIS A 17 24.18 -0.69 4.79
C HIS A 17 23.37 -1.04 3.53
N PHE A 18 23.92 -0.70 2.37
CA PHE A 18 23.43 -1.12 1.06
C PHE A 18 24.62 -1.48 0.17
N ASP A 19 24.58 -2.67 -0.42
CA ASP A 19 25.52 -3.15 -1.42
C ASP A 19 24.73 -3.51 -2.68
N GLU A 20 24.84 -2.66 -3.70
CA GLU A 20 24.19 -2.84 -4.99
C GLU A 20 24.71 -4.08 -5.73
N GLY A 21 26.02 -4.33 -5.67
CA GLY A 21 26.65 -5.46 -6.38
C GLY A 21 26.21 -6.83 -5.85
N GLN A 22 25.77 -6.89 -4.58
CA GLN A 22 25.21 -8.08 -3.96
C GLN A 22 23.67 -8.06 -3.85
N ALA A 23 23.02 -6.98 -4.27
CA ALA A 23 21.59 -6.73 -4.01
C ALA A 23 21.23 -6.91 -2.52
N LEU A 24 22.04 -6.34 -1.62
CA LEU A 24 21.94 -6.57 -0.17
C LEU A 24 21.63 -5.28 0.58
N ILE A 25 20.66 -5.35 1.50
CA ILE A 25 20.31 -4.27 2.43
C ILE A 25 20.46 -4.79 3.86
N ILE A 26 21.26 -4.10 4.67
CA ILE A 26 21.31 -4.31 6.13
C ILE A 26 20.49 -3.20 6.78
N MET A 27 19.51 -3.57 7.58
CA MET A 27 18.59 -2.63 8.24
C MET A 27 18.27 -3.04 9.67
N GLU A 28 17.63 -2.12 10.39
CA GLU A 28 17.10 -2.33 11.74
C GLU A 28 16.23 -3.59 11.79
N TYR A 29 16.53 -4.48 12.74
CA TYR A 29 15.72 -5.65 12.99
C TYR A 29 14.51 -5.29 13.86
N LEU A 30 13.32 -5.28 13.26
CA LEU A 30 12.06 -4.92 13.94
C LEU A 30 11.54 -6.09 14.78
N SER A 31 11.89 -6.12 16.06
CA SER A 31 11.38 -7.07 17.06
C SER A 31 10.92 -6.30 18.30
N PRO A 32 9.74 -6.59 18.88
CA PRO A 32 8.89 -7.79 18.71
C PRO A 32 7.76 -7.61 17.69
N HIS A 33 7.96 -6.82 16.63
CA HIS A 33 6.91 -6.51 15.68
C HIS A 33 6.41 -7.76 14.93
N ILE A 34 5.13 -7.77 14.57
CA ILE A 34 4.54 -8.76 13.64
C ILE A 34 3.92 -8.06 12.44
N ILE A 35 3.71 -8.80 11.35
CA ILE A 35 3.02 -8.27 10.16
C ILE A 35 1.57 -7.89 10.51
N LEU A 36 1.14 -6.70 10.12
CA LEU A 36 -0.19 -6.16 10.40
C LEU A 36 -1.29 -7.08 9.87
N ARG A 37 -1.14 -7.62 8.65
CA ARG A 37 -2.08 -8.61 8.09
C ARG A 37 -2.34 -9.77 9.06
N ARG A 38 -1.29 -10.31 9.69
CA ARG A 38 -1.41 -11.37 10.68
C ARG A 38 -2.16 -10.90 11.93
N ALA A 39 -1.80 -9.73 12.46
CA ALA A 39 -2.48 -9.13 13.60
C ALA A 39 -3.99 -8.96 13.38
N LEU A 40 -4.39 -8.50 12.17
CA LEU A 40 -5.80 -8.30 11.80
C LEU A 40 -6.57 -9.62 11.64
N ILE A 41 -5.93 -10.68 11.13
CA ILE A 41 -6.51 -12.04 11.06
C ILE A 41 -6.71 -12.61 12.48
N GLU A 42 -5.75 -12.39 13.37
CA GLU A 42 -5.84 -12.77 14.78
C GLU A 42 -6.92 -11.94 15.53
N GLY A 43 -7.28 -10.75 15.01
CA GLY A 43 -8.31 -9.87 15.60
C GLY A 43 -7.79 -8.84 16.58
N ARG A 44 -6.51 -8.51 16.48
CA ARG A 44 -5.89 -7.52 17.35
C ARG A 44 -6.36 -6.13 16.93
N GLN A 45 -6.93 -5.39 17.88
CA GLN A 45 -7.36 -4.01 17.69
C GLN A 45 -6.23 -3.09 18.14
N LEU A 46 -5.40 -2.68 17.19
CA LEU A 46 -4.19 -1.89 17.42
C LEU A 46 -4.55 -0.39 17.39
N PRO A 47 -4.41 0.35 18.50
CA PRO A 47 -4.99 1.69 18.61
C PRO A 47 -4.34 2.73 17.71
N ASN A 48 -3.06 2.54 17.33
CA ASN A 48 -2.28 3.59 16.68
C ASN A 48 -2.22 3.48 15.14
N ILE A 49 -2.63 2.33 14.56
CA ILE A 49 -2.35 2.06 13.14
C ILE A 49 -2.99 3.07 12.20
N ALA A 50 -4.20 3.55 12.52
CA ALA A 50 -4.89 4.50 11.65
C ALA A 50 -4.15 5.84 11.58
N ARG A 51 -3.78 6.36 12.75
CA ARG A 51 -2.99 7.59 12.89
C ARG A 51 -1.62 7.45 12.24
N ASP A 52 -0.87 6.42 12.58
CA ASP A 52 0.53 6.30 12.16
C ASP A 52 0.64 6.10 10.64
N ILE A 53 -0.24 5.29 10.05
CA ILE A 53 -0.24 5.06 8.60
C ILE A 53 -0.74 6.32 7.87
N GLY A 54 -1.78 6.99 8.38
CA GLY A 54 -2.25 8.26 7.82
C GLY A 54 -1.16 9.33 7.78
N LEU A 55 -0.41 9.48 8.88
CA LEU A 55 0.73 10.39 8.96
C LEU A 55 1.86 10.01 8.01
N PHE A 56 2.16 8.71 7.90
CA PHE A 56 3.17 8.22 6.97
C PHE A 56 2.82 8.55 5.53
N MET A 57 1.60 8.21 5.08
CA MET A 57 1.15 8.52 3.72
C MET A 57 1.20 10.02 3.47
N ALA A 58 0.65 10.83 4.38
CA ALA A 58 0.62 12.28 4.20
C ALA A 58 2.03 12.87 4.03
N ARG A 59 2.94 12.50 4.93
CA ARG A 59 4.30 13.03 4.94
C ARG A 59 5.14 12.55 3.77
N THR A 60 5.08 11.26 3.46
CA THR A 60 5.91 10.69 2.38
C THR A 60 5.41 11.14 1.00
N LEU A 61 4.10 11.10 0.77
CA LEU A 61 3.51 11.47 -0.51
C LEU A 61 3.59 12.98 -0.75
N PHE A 62 3.35 13.83 0.26
CA PHE A 62 3.50 15.29 0.12
C PHE A 62 4.96 15.68 -0.11
N ARG A 63 5.86 15.25 0.78
CA ARG A 63 7.28 15.68 0.75
C ARG A 63 8.08 15.04 -0.39
N GLY A 64 7.50 14.07 -1.10
CA GLY A 64 8.06 13.46 -2.31
C GLY A 64 7.55 14.07 -3.62
N SER A 65 6.62 15.01 -3.55
CA SER A 65 5.95 15.60 -4.71
C SER A 65 6.55 16.95 -5.13
N ASP A 66 6.13 17.44 -6.29
CA ASP A 66 6.43 18.80 -6.77
C ASP A 66 5.90 19.91 -5.85
N LEU A 67 5.02 19.60 -4.89
CA LEU A 67 4.48 20.55 -3.91
C LEU A 67 5.50 20.97 -2.85
N HIS A 68 6.54 20.15 -2.63
CA HIS A 68 7.53 20.36 -1.58
C HIS A 68 8.97 20.36 -2.11
N MET A 69 9.27 19.49 -3.07
CA MET A 69 10.64 19.31 -3.55
C MET A 69 11.05 20.43 -4.52
N ALA A 70 12.32 20.82 -4.47
CA ALA A 70 12.90 21.65 -5.52
C ALA A 70 12.84 20.89 -6.86
N THR A 71 12.47 21.58 -7.94
CA THR A 71 12.24 20.95 -9.25
C THR A 71 13.44 20.12 -9.73
N ARG A 72 14.66 20.60 -9.53
CA ARG A 72 15.87 19.87 -9.92
C ARG A 72 15.97 18.52 -9.22
N ASP A 73 15.81 18.51 -7.90
CA ASP A 73 15.94 17.29 -7.09
C ASP A 73 14.79 16.32 -7.37
N ARG A 74 13.57 16.85 -7.56
CA ARG A 74 12.42 16.05 -7.97
C ARG A 74 12.68 15.35 -9.30
N LYS A 75 13.23 16.05 -10.30
CA LYS A 75 13.48 15.48 -11.64
C LYS A 75 14.62 14.47 -11.61
N ALA A 76 15.63 14.68 -10.77
CA ALA A 76 16.69 13.70 -10.53
C ALA A 76 16.15 12.42 -9.87
N ASP A 77 15.32 12.56 -8.82
CA ASP A 77 14.68 11.42 -8.16
C ASP A 77 13.74 10.68 -9.14
N LEU A 78 12.93 11.38 -9.94
CA LEU A 78 12.12 10.75 -11.00
C LEU A 78 12.97 9.93 -11.97
N ALA A 79 14.08 10.48 -12.46
CA ALA A 79 14.95 9.77 -13.40
C ALA A 79 15.58 8.51 -12.78
N LEU A 80 15.97 8.57 -11.51
CA LEU A 80 16.53 7.43 -10.78
C LEU A 80 15.49 6.30 -10.60
N PHE A 81 14.28 6.64 -10.17
CA PHE A 81 13.25 5.65 -9.84
C PHE A 81 12.44 5.17 -11.06
N ALA A 82 12.62 5.79 -12.24
CA ALA A 82 12.01 5.32 -13.48
C ALA A 82 12.59 3.97 -13.95
N ASP A 83 13.76 3.56 -13.46
CA ASP A 83 14.42 2.29 -13.82
C ASP A 83 13.79 1.07 -13.13
N ASN A 84 12.83 1.25 -12.23
CA ASN A 84 12.12 0.17 -11.54
C ASN A 84 11.07 -0.54 -12.44
N VAL A 85 11.42 -0.73 -13.72
CA VAL A 85 10.52 -1.10 -14.81
C VAL A 85 9.90 -2.49 -14.63
N GLU A 86 10.68 -3.45 -14.12
CA GLU A 86 10.21 -4.82 -13.93
C GLU A 86 9.13 -4.91 -12.84
N LEU A 87 9.29 -4.16 -11.74
CA LEU A 87 8.28 -4.13 -10.67
C LEU A 87 7.05 -3.30 -11.07
N CYS A 88 7.23 -2.25 -11.87
CA CYS A 88 6.12 -1.54 -12.50
C CYS A 88 5.32 -2.47 -13.44
N ASP A 89 5.99 -3.27 -14.29
CA ASP A 89 5.33 -4.23 -15.19
C ASP A 89 4.51 -5.27 -14.43
N ILE A 90 5.03 -5.79 -13.31
CA ILE A 90 4.28 -6.69 -12.43
C ILE A 90 2.98 -6.02 -11.98
N THR A 91 3.03 -4.77 -11.52
CA THR A 91 1.84 -4.05 -11.05
C THR A 91 0.87 -3.76 -12.20
N GLU A 92 1.37 -3.29 -13.34
CA GLU A 92 0.58 -3.01 -14.54
C GLU A 92 -0.19 -4.24 -15.05
N ASN A 93 0.40 -5.42 -14.93
CA ASN A 93 -0.23 -6.67 -15.32
C ASN A 93 -1.15 -7.21 -14.21
N LEU A 94 -0.64 -7.43 -13.01
CA LEU A 94 -1.37 -8.14 -11.95
C LEU A 94 -2.49 -7.32 -11.30
N VAL A 95 -2.37 -5.99 -11.25
CA VAL A 95 -3.41 -5.13 -10.67
C VAL A 95 -4.37 -4.64 -11.74
N PHE A 96 -3.86 -4.23 -12.91
CA PHE A 96 -4.64 -3.48 -13.88
C PHE A 96 -5.03 -4.23 -15.15
N SER A 97 -4.53 -5.45 -15.38
CA SER A 97 -4.76 -6.18 -16.63
C SER A 97 -5.31 -7.59 -16.40
N ASP A 98 -4.54 -8.46 -15.75
CA ASP A 98 -4.81 -9.90 -15.63
C ASP A 98 -6.19 -10.23 -15.02
N PRO A 99 -6.67 -9.56 -13.94
CA PRO A 99 -7.97 -9.87 -13.35
C PRO A 99 -9.15 -9.72 -14.32
N TYR A 100 -8.99 -8.93 -15.39
CA TYR A 100 -10.07 -8.51 -16.27
C TYR A 100 -10.22 -9.35 -17.55
N PHE A 101 -9.44 -10.42 -17.69
CA PHE A 101 -9.57 -11.43 -18.75
C PHE A 101 -9.13 -12.81 -18.25
N ASP A 102 -9.18 -13.83 -19.10
CA ASP A 102 -8.70 -15.17 -18.75
C ASP A 102 -7.17 -15.29 -18.85
N ALA A 103 -6.47 -14.68 -17.88
CA ALA A 103 -5.02 -14.74 -17.78
C ALA A 103 -4.55 -16.04 -17.12
N ARG A 104 -3.40 -16.58 -17.57
CA ARG A 104 -2.79 -17.82 -17.07
C ARG A 104 -2.51 -17.81 -15.57
N MET A 105 -2.17 -16.65 -15.00
CA MET A 105 -1.80 -16.51 -13.58
C MET A 105 -3.01 -16.37 -12.65
N ASN A 106 -4.21 -16.12 -13.20
CA ASN A 106 -5.40 -15.94 -12.39
C ASN A 106 -5.76 -17.22 -11.63
N ARG A 107 -6.14 -17.03 -10.36
CA ARG A 107 -6.68 -18.09 -9.51
C ARG A 107 -7.76 -17.53 -8.60
N HIS A 108 -8.77 -18.34 -8.34
CA HIS A 108 -9.86 -18.05 -7.41
C HIS A 108 -10.38 -19.36 -6.82
N THR A 109 -11.17 -19.27 -5.75
CA THR A 109 -11.83 -20.42 -5.14
C THR A 109 -12.87 -20.99 -6.10
N SER A 110 -12.52 -22.09 -6.77
CA SER A 110 -13.34 -22.76 -7.78
C SER A 110 -13.92 -24.07 -7.23
N PRO A 111 -15.20 -24.39 -7.52
CA PRO A 111 -16.11 -23.71 -8.46
C PRO A 111 -16.89 -22.52 -7.89
N GLN A 112 -16.71 -22.19 -6.60
CA GLN A 112 -17.62 -21.31 -5.86
C GLN A 112 -17.67 -19.87 -6.38
N LEU A 113 -16.60 -19.37 -7.00
CA LEU A 113 -16.50 -18.00 -7.53
C LEU A 113 -16.53 -17.93 -9.06
N ASP A 114 -16.69 -19.06 -9.77
CA ASP A 114 -16.59 -19.08 -11.24
C ASP A 114 -17.59 -18.14 -11.91
N SER A 115 -18.84 -18.07 -11.40
CA SER A 115 -19.88 -17.19 -11.95
C SER A 115 -19.56 -15.71 -11.77
N ILE A 116 -19.06 -15.32 -10.60
CA ILE A 116 -18.68 -13.93 -10.28
C ILE A 116 -17.46 -13.52 -11.13
N VAL A 117 -16.49 -14.42 -11.29
CA VAL A 117 -15.32 -14.15 -12.13
C VAL A 117 -15.73 -14.02 -13.60
N ALA A 118 -16.66 -14.83 -14.09
CA ALA A 118 -17.20 -14.70 -15.44
C ALA A 118 -17.95 -13.37 -15.64
N GLU A 119 -18.74 -12.94 -14.67
CA GLU A 119 -19.43 -11.64 -14.67
C GLU A 119 -18.43 -10.47 -14.73
N LEU A 120 -17.44 -10.47 -13.83
CA LEU A 120 -16.38 -9.45 -13.78
C LEU A 120 -15.63 -9.34 -15.11
N ARG A 121 -15.26 -10.49 -15.70
CA ARG A 121 -14.57 -10.54 -16.98
C ARG A 121 -15.47 -10.20 -18.18
N ALA A 122 -16.79 -10.23 -18.04
CA ALA A 122 -17.71 -9.79 -19.08
C ALA A 122 -18.03 -8.29 -18.99
N ASP A 123 -17.82 -7.66 -17.83
CA ASP A 123 -18.11 -6.25 -17.60
C ASP A 123 -17.16 -5.34 -18.40
N ARG A 124 -17.72 -4.67 -19.41
CA ARG A 124 -16.99 -3.72 -20.24
C ARG A 124 -16.67 -2.44 -19.49
N ASP A 125 -17.60 -1.92 -18.70
CA ASP A 125 -17.46 -0.61 -18.09
C ASP A 125 -16.42 -0.67 -16.96
N LEU A 126 -16.38 -1.78 -16.21
CA LEU A 126 -15.30 -2.08 -15.27
C LEU A 126 -13.92 -2.11 -15.95
N LYS A 127 -13.81 -2.75 -17.12
CA LYS A 127 -12.56 -2.80 -17.89
C LYS A 127 -12.10 -1.42 -18.34
N VAL A 128 -13.03 -0.57 -18.77
CA VAL A 128 -12.72 0.82 -19.18
C VAL A 128 -12.14 1.59 -18.00
N GLU A 129 -12.75 1.50 -16.82
CA GLU A 129 -12.23 2.17 -15.62
C GLU A 129 -10.88 1.59 -15.17
N ALA A 130 -10.70 0.26 -15.22
CA ALA A 130 -9.42 -0.37 -14.92
C ALA A 130 -8.29 0.12 -15.85
N GLN A 131 -8.56 0.23 -17.16
CA GLN A 131 -7.60 0.76 -18.12
C GLN A 131 -7.34 2.25 -17.95
N ARG A 132 -8.35 3.03 -17.54
CA ARG A 132 -8.15 4.44 -17.16
C ARG A 132 -7.21 4.57 -15.97
N LEU A 133 -7.38 3.73 -14.95
CA LEU A 133 -6.48 3.69 -13.79
C LEU A 133 -5.08 3.21 -14.17
N LYS A 134 -4.96 2.21 -15.06
CA LYS A 134 -3.67 1.78 -15.63
C LYS A 134 -2.95 2.94 -16.30
N HIS A 135 -3.67 3.71 -17.11
CA HIS A 135 -3.09 4.87 -17.79
C HIS A 135 -2.60 5.92 -16.80
N ILE A 136 -3.36 6.22 -15.75
CA ILE A 136 -2.93 7.13 -14.69
C ILE A 136 -1.68 6.59 -13.99
N PHE A 137 -1.64 5.29 -13.66
CA PHE A 137 -0.48 4.64 -13.03
C PHE A 137 0.78 4.76 -13.90
N ALA A 138 0.68 4.47 -15.20
CA ALA A 138 1.82 4.46 -16.11
C ALA A 138 2.30 5.87 -16.52
N ALA A 139 1.40 6.87 -16.55
CA ALA A 139 1.71 8.19 -17.10
C ALA A 139 1.88 9.30 -16.05
N ASN A 140 1.30 9.16 -14.86
CA ASN A 140 1.20 10.26 -13.91
C ASN A 140 2.19 10.13 -12.75
N ALA A 141 3.34 10.77 -12.91
CA ALA A 141 4.39 10.82 -11.90
C ALA A 141 4.16 11.97 -10.91
N GLU A 142 3.35 11.76 -9.87
CA GLU A 142 3.00 12.79 -8.86
C GLU A 142 3.98 12.82 -7.68
N THR A 143 4.36 11.66 -7.15
CA THR A 143 5.26 11.55 -6.00
C THR A 143 5.95 10.20 -5.99
N LEU A 144 7.00 10.06 -5.17
CA LEU A 144 7.62 8.75 -4.93
C LEU A 144 6.71 7.92 -4.00
N LEU A 145 6.14 6.86 -4.57
CA LEU A 145 5.28 5.91 -3.86
C LEU A 145 6.11 4.93 -3.03
N HIS A 146 5.45 4.28 -2.08
CA HIS A 146 5.87 2.97 -1.59
C HIS A 146 5.67 1.91 -2.69
N GLY A 147 4.56 1.97 -3.43
CA GLY A 147 4.29 1.12 -4.59
C GLY A 147 3.72 -0.27 -4.27
N ASP A 148 3.67 -0.65 -2.99
CA ASP A 148 3.01 -1.89 -2.54
C ASP A 148 2.56 -1.76 -1.07
N LEU A 149 1.87 -0.65 -0.75
CA LEU A 149 1.46 -0.32 0.62
C LEU A 149 0.22 -1.11 1.07
N HIS A 150 0.37 -2.43 1.15
CA HIS A 150 -0.65 -3.32 1.68
C HIS A 150 -0.38 -3.70 3.15
N SER A 151 -1.35 -4.33 3.84
CA SER A 151 -1.18 -4.72 5.26
C SER A 151 -0.10 -5.78 5.51
N GLY A 152 0.45 -6.38 4.45
CA GLY A 152 1.64 -7.23 4.51
C GLY A 152 2.96 -6.45 4.61
N SER A 153 2.99 -5.20 4.18
CA SER A 153 4.18 -4.33 4.12
C SER A 153 4.26 -3.41 5.35
N ILE A 154 3.57 -3.81 6.43
CA ILE A 154 3.47 -3.05 7.67
C ILE A 154 3.71 -4.00 8.82
N MET A 155 4.63 -3.64 9.69
CA MET A 155 4.95 -4.33 10.93
C MET A 155 4.46 -3.52 12.13
N VAL A 156 3.92 -4.20 13.14
CA VAL A 156 3.24 -3.58 14.27
C VAL A 156 3.57 -4.22 15.60
N THR A 157 3.60 -3.40 16.65
CA THR A 157 3.42 -3.81 18.05
C THR A 157 2.09 -3.22 18.56
N GLU A 158 1.81 -3.30 19.86
CA GLU A 158 0.65 -2.59 20.45
C GLU A 158 0.75 -1.06 20.30
N THR A 159 1.97 -0.53 20.18
CA THR A 159 2.21 0.93 20.24
C THR A 159 2.95 1.48 19.03
N GLU A 160 3.55 0.65 18.18
CA GLU A 160 4.37 1.07 17.05
C GLU A 160 3.83 0.52 15.72
N THR A 161 3.96 1.34 14.67
CA THR A 161 3.60 1.00 13.29
C THR A 161 4.76 1.36 12.36
N ARG A 162 5.32 0.37 11.66
CA ARG A 162 6.52 0.53 10.82
C ARG A 162 6.27 -0.02 9.42
N MET A 163 6.44 0.81 8.41
CA MET A 163 6.31 0.41 7.00
C MET A 163 7.63 -0.19 6.54
N ILE A 164 7.54 -1.27 5.78
CA ILE A 164 8.69 -2.05 5.28
C ILE A 164 8.50 -2.32 3.80
N ASP A 165 9.56 -2.79 3.14
CA ASP A 165 9.47 -3.37 1.80
C ASP A 165 8.95 -2.46 0.67
N PRO A 166 9.49 -1.22 0.50
CA PRO A 166 9.10 -0.35 -0.61
C PRO A 166 9.90 -0.70 -1.88
N GLU A 167 9.97 -1.98 -2.25
CA GLU A 167 10.72 -2.42 -3.44
C GLU A 167 10.03 -1.93 -4.72
N PHE A 168 8.71 -1.84 -4.74
CA PHE A 168 7.90 -1.28 -5.84
C PHE A 168 7.94 0.25 -5.93
N ALA A 169 8.82 0.93 -5.20
CA ALA A 169 8.88 2.38 -5.19
C ALA A 169 9.21 2.94 -6.58
N PHE A 170 8.33 3.77 -7.11
CA PHE A 170 8.53 4.56 -8.32
C PHE A 170 7.77 5.88 -8.19
N TYR A 171 8.00 6.81 -9.13
CA TYR A 171 7.20 8.03 -9.18
C TYR A 171 5.87 7.77 -9.88
N GLY A 172 4.78 7.72 -9.11
CA GLY A 172 3.43 7.42 -9.59
C GLY A 172 2.36 8.29 -8.93
N PRO A 173 1.08 7.94 -9.10
CA PRO A 173 -0.04 8.72 -8.59
C PRO A 173 -0.23 8.52 -7.08
N ILE A 174 -0.38 9.61 -6.33
CA ILE A 174 -0.58 9.64 -4.86
C ILE A 174 -1.69 8.67 -4.43
N ALA A 175 -2.76 8.59 -5.24
CA ALA A 175 -3.93 7.77 -4.97
C ALA A 175 -3.63 6.27 -4.92
N PHE A 176 -2.52 5.79 -5.49
CA PHE A 176 -2.21 4.37 -5.56
C PHE A 176 -1.90 3.78 -4.18
N ASP A 177 -0.95 4.35 -3.44
CA ASP A 177 -0.62 3.90 -2.08
C ASP A 177 -1.84 4.00 -1.15
N VAL A 178 -2.58 5.11 -1.23
CA VAL A 178 -3.79 5.33 -0.42
C VAL A 178 -4.86 4.29 -0.75
N GLY A 179 -5.15 4.08 -2.03
CA GLY A 179 -6.16 3.14 -2.49
C GLY A 179 -5.82 1.70 -2.14
N MET A 180 -4.57 1.29 -2.32
CA MET A 180 -4.10 -0.06 -2.00
C MET A 180 -4.20 -0.38 -0.51
N LEU A 181 -3.83 0.57 0.35
CA LEU A 181 -3.95 0.43 1.79
C LEU A 181 -5.42 0.27 2.20
N LEU A 182 -6.29 1.20 1.77
CA LEU A 182 -7.71 1.17 2.12
C LEU A 182 -8.40 -0.09 1.58
N ALA A 183 -8.04 -0.54 0.38
CA ALA A 183 -8.52 -1.81 -0.17
C ALA A 183 -8.13 -3.00 0.73
N ASN A 184 -6.93 -2.99 1.32
CA ASN A 184 -6.50 -4.03 2.27
C ASN A 184 -7.26 -3.98 3.59
N PHE A 185 -7.69 -2.81 4.07
CA PHE A 185 -8.60 -2.73 5.23
C PHE A 185 -10.00 -3.25 4.90
N TRP A 186 -10.51 -3.00 3.68
CA TRP A 186 -11.76 -3.60 3.22
C TRP A 186 -11.67 -5.13 3.10
N MET A 187 -10.57 -5.66 2.54
CA MET A 187 -10.33 -7.10 2.52
C MET A 187 -10.28 -7.68 3.93
N ALA A 188 -9.58 -7.02 4.85
CA ALA A 188 -9.55 -7.43 6.26
C ALA A 188 -10.97 -7.43 6.86
N PHE A 189 -11.78 -6.41 6.59
CA PHE A 189 -13.17 -6.30 7.08
C PHE A 189 -14.05 -7.45 6.59
N PHE A 190 -14.04 -7.72 5.27
CA PHE A 190 -14.84 -8.79 4.69
C PHE A 190 -14.38 -10.19 5.15
N SER A 191 -13.08 -10.38 5.36
CA SER A 191 -12.52 -11.66 5.83
C SER A 191 -12.94 -12.01 7.26
N GLN A 192 -13.31 -11.02 8.10
CA GLN A 192 -13.61 -11.25 9.51
C GLN A 192 -14.68 -12.32 9.75
N ARG A 193 -15.72 -12.39 8.91
CA ARG A 193 -16.75 -13.43 9.04
C ARG A 193 -16.19 -14.84 8.91
N GLY A 194 -15.19 -15.02 8.04
CA GLY A 194 -14.47 -16.30 7.88
C GLY A 194 -13.63 -16.70 9.10
N HIS A 195 -13.37 -15.77 10.03
CA HIS A 195 -12.53 -15.97 11.21
C HIS A 195 -13.32 -16.01 12.53
N GLU A 196 -14.64 -16.19 12.49
CA GLU A 196 -15.52 -16.24 13.67
C GLU A 196 -15.40 -17.52 14.50
N GLN A 197 -14.61 -18.51 14.06
CA GLN A 197 -14.34 -19.75 14.80
C GLN A 197 -13.72 -19.49 16.19
N ASN A 198 -13.03 -18.37 16.36
CA ASN A 198 -12.37 -17.97 17.62
C ASN A 198 -13.16 -16.90 18.40
N GLY A 199 -14.44 -16.73 18.10
CA GLY A 199 -15.33 -15.75 18.75
C GLY A 199 -15.91 -14.74 17.78
N LYS A 200 -16.88 -13.96 18.28
CA LYS A 200 -17.59 -12.95 17.48
C LYS A 200 -16.61 -11.88 16.97
N ARG A 201 -16.73 -11.52 15.69
CA ARG A 201 -15.89 -10.50 15.05
C ARG A 201 -16.59 -9.17 14.84
N ASP A 202 -17.76 -8.95 15.45
CA ASP A 202 -18.54 -7.71 15.31
C ASP A 202 -17.72 -6.48 15.72
N ALA A 203 -17.06 -6.54 16.88
CA ALA A 203 -16.21 -5.46 17.38
C ALA A 203 -15.00 -5.21 16.45
N MET A 204 -14.38 -6.27 15.92
CA MET A 204 -13.26 -6.15 14.99
C MET A 204 -13.69 -5.50 13.66
N ARG A 205 -14.89 -5.81 13.17
CA ARG A 205 -15.46 -5.16 11.99
C ARG A 205 -15.75 -3.68 12.23
N GLY A 206 -16.29 -3.33 13.39
CA GLY A 206 -16.45 -1.92 13.80
C GLY A 206 -15.11 -1.19 13.82
N TYR A 207 -14.12 -1.78 14.50
CA TYR A 207 -12.75 -1.27 14.55
C TYR A 207 -12.14 -1.05 13.15
N LEU A 208 -12.30 -1.98 12.20
CA LEU A 208 -11.76 -1.82 10.84
C LEU A 208 -12.44 -0.69 10.04
N LEU A 209 -13.73 -0.43 10.28
CA LEU A 209 -14.42 0.73 9.70
C LEU A 209 -13.85 2.04 10.28
N ASP A 210 -13.68 2.09 11.61
CA ASP A 210 -13.11 3.25 12.29
C ASP A 210 -11.67 3.51 11.82
N VAL A 211 -10.83 2.47 11.72
CA VAL A 211 -9.47 2.56 11.18
C VAL A 211 -9.47 3.11 9.75
N THR A 212 -10.38 2.64 8.89
CA THR A 212 -10.48 3.10 7.49
C THR A 212 -10.81 4.59 7.43
N VAL A 213 -11.79 5.04 8.22
CA VAL A 213 -12.22 6.44 8.26
C VAL A 213 -11.16 7.34 8.88
N GLU A 214 -10.57 6.93 10.01
CA GLU A 214 -9.55 7.69 10.71
C GLU A 214 -8.26 7.81 9.89
N THR A 215 -7.81 6.73 9.24
CA THR A 215 -6.62 6.76 8.37
C THR A 215 -6.76 7.82 7.29
N TRP A 216 -7.91 7.84 6.60
CA TRP A 216 -8.19 8.85 5.57
C TRP A 216 -8.29 10.26 6.16
N SER A 217 -8.94 10.42 7.32
CA SER A 217 -9.07 11.70 7.99
C SER A 217 -7.71 12.28 8.39
N VAL A 218 -6.84 11.47 8.98
CA VAL A 218 -5.47 11.83 9.38
C VAL A 218 -4.63 12.14 8.15
N PHE A 219 -4.68 11.30 7.11
CA PHE A 219 -4.00 11.56 5.84
C PHE A 219 -4.38 12.93 5.28
N ARG A 220 -5.68 13.20 5.12
CA ARG A 220 -6.17 14.47 4.57
C ARG A 220 -5.78 15.65 5.45
N SER A 221 -5.93 15.52 6.76
CA SER A 221 -5.61 16.60 7.70
C SER A 221 -4.12 16.96 7.67
N GLU A 222 -3.24 15.97 7.74
CA GLU A 222 -1.78 16.19 7.72
C GLU A 222 -1.31 16.64 6.34
N PHE A 223 -1.81 16.05 5.25
CA PHE A 223 -1.44 16.46 3.88
C PHE A 223 -1.83 17.92 3.64
N SER A 224 -3.03 18.33 4.04
CA SER A 224 -3.47 19.74 3.95
C SER A 224 -2.70 20.67 4.89
N HIS A 225 -2.23 20.19 6.05
CA HIS A 225 -1.40 21.00 6.95
C HIS A 225 0.02 21.23 6.39
N LEU A 226 0.54 20.26 5.63
CA LEU A 226 1.85 20.37 5.00
C LEU A 226 1.87 21.31 3.78
N TRP A 227 0.71 21.51 3.12
CA TRP A 227 0.51 22.45 2.02
C TRP A 227 0.43 23.90 2.51
#